data_AF-A0A4Q5ZEG8-F1
#
_entry.id   AF-A0A4Q5ZEG8-F1
#
_cell.length_a   1.000
_cell.length_b   1.000
_cell.length_c   1.000
_cell.angle_alpha   90.00
_cell.angle_beta   90.00
_cell.angle_gamma   90.00
#
_symmetry.space_group_name_H-M   'P 1'
#
loop_
_entity.id
_entity.type
_entity.pdbx_description
1 polymer ?
#
loop_
_entity_poly.entity_id
_entity_poly.type
_entity_poly.pdbx_seq_one_letter_code
_entity_poly.pdbx_strand_id
1 'polypeptide(L)'
;MEKKQTHLTYGALTGLAIVILMLILHIADLSFETWARYLPYLPFLIGLVLNARAYSKANDGYVSFGSVFGSCFKASAIITLVTLAYTIVAVYMFPEMKEKGLEMARAQMEESGNSDEQ
;
A
#
# COMPACT_ATOMS: atom_id res chain seq x y z
N MET A 1 -3.46 18.29 -27.29
CA MET A 1 -4.48 17.25 -27.04
C MET A 1 -4.46 16.90 -25.57
N GLU A 2 -5.61 16.89 -24.90
CA GLU A 2 -5.70 16.50 -23.49
C GLU A 2 -5.44 14.99 -23.35
N LYS A 3 -4.55 14.60 -22.43
CA LYS A 3 -4.21 13.18 -22.23
C LYS A 3 -5.28 12.50 -21.40
N LYS A 4 -5.76 11.34 -21.84
CA LYS A 4 -6.70 10.50 -21.09
C LYS A 4 -6.04 10.02 -19.80
N GLN A 5 -6.77 10.14 -18.70
CA GLN A 5 -6.28 9.82 -17.36
C GLN A 5 -6.81 8.46 -16.90
N THR A 6 -5.94 7.65 -16.30
CA THR A 6 -6.27 6.31 -15.80
C THR A 6 -5.99 6.15 -14.30
N HIS A 7 -5.31 7.14 -13.71
CA HIS A 7 -4.76 7.07 -12.35
C HIS A 7 -5.84 6.90 -11.27
N LEU A 8 -7.04 7.44 -11.47
CA LEU A 8 -8.15 7.29 -10.53
C LEU A 8 -8.63 5.84 -10.45
N THR A 9 -8.93 5.23 -11.59
CA THR A 9 -9.43 3.85 -11.68
C THR A 9 -8.40 2.87 -11.15
N TYR A 10 -7.16 2.93 -11.64
CA TYR A 10 -6.13 1.97 -11.24
C TYR A 10 -5.63 2.23 -9.82
N GLY A 11 -5.57 3.49 -9.38
CA GLY A 11 -5.24 3.82 -7.99
C GLY A 11 -6.27 3.27 -7.00
N ALA A 12 -7.56 3.49 -7.26
CA ALA A 12 -8.63 3.00 -6.39
C ALA A 12 -8.71 1.46 -6.37
N LEU A 13 -8.63 0.79 -7.53
CA LEU A 13 -8.64 -0.67 -7.60
C LEU A 13 -7.43 -1.29 -6.87
N THR A 14 -6.24 -0.70 -7.03
CA THR A 14 -5.04 -1.18 -6.35
C THR A 14 -5.12 -0.95 -4.84
N GLY A 15 -5.60 0.23 -4.42
CA GLY A 15 -5.82 0.52 -3.00
C GLY A 15 -6.81 -0.45 -2.37
N LEU A 16 -7.93 -0.75 -3.05
CA LEU A 16 -8.90 -1.72 -2.60
C LEU A 16 -8.31 -3.14 -2.51
N ALA A 17 -7.52 -3.57 -3.50
CA ALA A 17 -6.84 -4.86 -3.46
C ALA A 17 -5.88 -4.98 -2.27
N ILE A 18 -5.14 -3.90 -1.96
CA ILE A 18 -4.27 -3.85 -0.77
C ILE A 18 -5.10 -3.95 0.51
N VAL A 19 -6.22 -3.23 0.60
CA VAL A 19 -7.10 -3.29 1.78
C VAL A 19 -7.66 -4.69 1.99
N ILE A 20 -8.12 -5.36 0.93
CA ILE A 20 -8.57 -6.76 1.02
C ILE A 20 -7.46 -7.67 1.52
N LEU A 21 -6.24 -7.51 1.00
CA LEU A 21 -5.08 -8.29 1.47
C LEU A 21 -4.77 -8.02 2.95
N MET A 22 -4.81 -6.77 3.40
CA MET A 22 -4.61 -6.41 4.81
C MET A 22 -5.68 -7.03 5.72
N LEU A 23 -6.94 -7.07 5.27
CA LEU A 23 -8.02 -7.74 5.99
C LEU A 23 -7.80 -9.25 6.08
N ILE A 24 -7.37 -9.89 4.98
CA ILE A 24 -7.03 -11.32 4.98
C ILE A 24 -5.91 -11.62 5.98
N LEU A 25 -4.83 -10.82 5.98
CA LEU A 25 -3.72 -10.98 6.91
C LEU A 25 -4.16 -10.78 8.36
N HIS A 26 -5.06 -9.83 8.61
CA HIS A 26 -5.61 -9.61 9.94
C HIS A 26 -6.46 -10.79 10.43
N ILE A 27 -7.37 -11.30 9.61
CA ILE A 27 -8.22 -12.45 9.97
C ILE A 27 -7.39 -13.74 10.15
N ALA A 28 -6.27 -13.86 9.44
CA ALA A 28 -5.32 -14.96 9.59
C ALA A 28 -4.33 -14.81 10.77
N ASP A 29 -4.43 -13.72 11.54
CA ASP A 29 -3.49 -13.33 12.62
C ASP A 29 -2.03 -13.17 12.17
N LEU A 30 -1.82 -12.80 10.90
CA LEU A 30 -0.50 -12.61 10.28
C LEU A 30 -0.08 -11.15 10.20
N SER A 31 -0.89 -10.21 10.69
CA SER A 31 -0.65 -8.76 10.56
C SER A 31 0.68 -8.27 11.14
N PHE A 32 1.22 -8.96 12.15
CA PHE A 32 2.45 -8.57 12.85
C PHE A 32 3.68 -9.37 12.42
N GLU A 33 3.51 -10.32 11.50
CA GLU A 33 4.62 -11.09 10.94
C GLU A 33 5.52 -10.21 10.06
N THR A 34 6.83 -10.30 10.26
CA THR A 34 7.82 -9.47 9.54
C THR A 34 7.71 -9.62 8.02
N TRP A 35 7.45 -10.83 7.53
CA TRP A 35 7.29 -11.10 6.10
C TRP A 35 5.97 -10.52 5.53
N ALA A 36 4.90 -10.52 6.34
CA ALA A 36 3.58 -10.03 5.92
C ALA A 36 3.59 -8.52 5.63
N ARG A 37 4.48 -7.76 6.30
CA ARG A 37 4.73 -6.33 6.03
C ARG A 37 5.08 -6.05 4.56
N TYR A 38 5.70 -6.99 3.87
CA TYR A 38 6.11 -6.81 2.48
C TYR A 38 5.04 -7.20 1.46
N LEU A 39 4.02 -7.95 1.85
CA LEU A 39 2.99 -8.43 0.93
C LEU A 39 2.23 -7.30 0.22
N PRO A 40 1.84 -6.18 0.87
CA PRO A 40 1.19 -5.06 0.20
C PRO A 40 1.98 -4.45 -0.96
N TYR A 41 3.31 -4.59 -1.00
CA TYR A 41 4.11 -4.06 -2.11
C TYR A 41 3.87 -4.80 -3.42
N LEU A 42 3.44 -6.06 -3.38
CA LEU A 42 3.18 -6.85 -4.57
C LEU A 42 2.00 -6.30 -5.39
N PRO A 43 0.77 -6.16 -4.85
CA PRO A 43 -0.33 -5.52 -5.56
C PRO A 43 -0.03 -4.04 -5.85
N PHE A 44 0.73 -3.33 -5.00
CA PHE A 44 1.15 -1.95 -5.27
C PHE A 44 1.96 -1.84 -6.58
N LEU A 45 3.02 -2.64 -6.73
CA LEU A 45 3.86 -2.63 -7.93
C LEU A 45 3.08 -3.09 -9.17
N ILE A 46 2.30 -4.17 -9.04
CA ILE A 46 1.46 -4.68 -10.13
C ILE A 46 0.47 -3.59 -10.58
N GLY A 47 -0.19 -2.93 -9.63
CA GLY A 47 -1.14 -1.85 -9.90
C GLY A 47 -0.52 -0.67 -10.64
N LEU A 48 0.69 -0.25 -10.28
CA LEU A 48 1.40 0.82 -10.97
C LEU A 48 1.82 0.42 -12.40
N VAL A 49 2.30 -0.82 -12.60
CA VAL A 49 2.63 -1.33 -13.94
C VAL A 49 1.37 -1.39 -14.82
N LEU A 50 0.25 -1.84 -14.26
CA LEU A 50 -1.04 -1.87 -14.96
C LEU A 50 -1.52 -0.46 -15.31
N ASN A 51 -1.39 0.51 -14.39
CA ASN A 51 -1.71 1.91 -14.68
C ASN A 51 -0.81 2.49 -15.79
N ALA A 52 0.51 2.22 -15.76
CA ALA A 52 1.43 2.69 -16.78
C ALA A 52 1.07 2.14 -18.17
N ARG A 53 0.76 0.84 -18.26
CA ARG A 53 0.31 0.20 -19.50
C ARG A 53 -1.02 0.77 -19.98
N ALA A 54 -1.99 0.94 -19.08
CA ALA A 54 -3.30 1.49 -19.41
C ALA A 54 -3.21 2.96 -19.86
N TYR A 55 -2.40 3.77 -19.20
CA TYR A 55 -2.18 5.16 -19.56
C TYR A 55 -1.53 5.29 -20.94
N SER A 56 -0.51 4.47 -21.24
CA SER A 56 0.12 4.44 -22.55
C SER A 56 -0.88 4.03 -23.64
N LYS A 57 -1.64 2.94 -23.40
CA LYS A 57 -2.65 2.43 -24.33
C LYS A 57 -3.78 3.45 -24.58
N ALA A 58 -4.26 4.13 -23.54
CA ALA A 58 -5.34 5.11 -23.65
C ALA A 58 -4.95 6.37 -24.43
N ASN A 59 -3.65 6.63 -24.56
CA ASN A 59 -3.08 7.75 -25.31
C ASN A 59 -2.35 7.28 -26.58
N ASP A 60 -2.72 6.10 -27.11
CA ASP A 60 -2.24 5.52 -28.37
C ASP A 60 -0.70 5.41 -28.48
N GLY A 61 -0.01 5.30 -27.33
CA GLY A 61 1.44 5.26 -27.25
C GLY A 61 2.15 6.62 -27.35
N TYR A 62 1.43 7.72 -27.61
CA TYR A 62 2.00 9.08 -27.66
C TYR A 62 2.24 9.68 -26.26
N VAL A 63 3.08 9.01 -25.49
CA VAL A 63 3.41 9.36 -24.10
C VAL A 63 4.92 9.54 -23.90
N SER A 64 5.28 10.48 -23.03
CA SER A 64 6.65 10.63 -22.54
C SER A 64 6.78 9.98 -21.17
N PHE A 65 8.00 9.63 -20.77
CA PHE A 65 8.30 9.11 -19.43
C PHE A 65 7.67 9.98 -18.33
N GLY A 66 7.88 11.30 -18.38
CA GLY A 66 7.33 12.22 -17.38
C GLY A 66 5.80 12.19 -17.27
N SER A 67 5.09 11.98 -18.38
CA SER A 67 3.62 11.86 -18.34
C SER A 67 3.14 10.52 -17.77
N VAL A 68 3.83 9.43 -18.06
CA VAL A 68 3.53 8.11 -17.48
C VAL A 68 3.85 8.12 -16.00
N PHE A 69 5.03 8.61 -15.62
CA PHE A 69 5.44 8.77 -14.24
C PHE A 69 4.44 9.64 -13.46
N GLY A 70 4.03 10.79 -14.01
CA GLY A 70 3.03 11.65 -13.39
C GLY A 70 1.68 10.97 -13.19
N SER A 71 1.25 10.11 -14.12
CA SER A 71 0.05 9.28 -13.94
C SER A 71 0.22 8.27 -12.80
N CYS A 72 1.36 7.56 -12.75
CA CYS A 72 1.64 6.60 -11.67
C CYS A 72 1.81 7.27 -10.31
N PHE A 73 2.40 8.46 -10.24
CA PHE A 73 2.52 9.25 -9.02
C PHE A 73 1.17 9.68 -8.46
N LYS A 74 0.24 10.10 -9.34
CA LYS A 74 -1.15 10.37 -8.94
C LYS A 74 -1.87 9.11 -8.49
N ALA A 75 -1.65 7.98 -9.18
CA ALA A 75 -2.22 6.70 -8.78
C ALA A 75 -1.70 6.26 -7.39
N SER A 76 -0.41 6.41 -7.11
CA SER A 76 0.16 6.10 -5.79
C SER A 76 -0.40 6.99 -4.69
N ALA A 77 -0.64 8.28 -4.95
CA ALA A 77 -1.30 9.16 -3.99
C ALA A 77 -2.71 8.66 -3.64
N ILE A 78 -3.47 8.20 -4.64
CA ILE A 78 -4.81 7.63 -4.44
C ILE A 78 -4.74 6.31 -3.65
N ILE A 79 -3.79 5.43 -3.99
CA ILE A 79 -3.54 4.20 -3.22
C ILE A 79 -3.29 4.54 -1.75
N THR A 80 -2.39 5.50 -1.49
CA THR A 80 -2.08 5.97 -0.13
C THR A 80 -3.30 6.50 0.61
N LEU A 81 -4.16 7.28 -0.06
CA LEU A 81 -5.39 7.79 0.58
C LEU A 81 -6.35 6.66 0.96
N VAL A 82 -6.53 5.67 0.08
CA VAL A 82 -7.40 4.51 0.33
C VAL A 82 -6.85 3.66 1.49
N THR A 83 -5.55 3.35 1.47
CA THR A 83 -4.93 2.55 2.53
C THR A 83 -4.89 3.30 3.86
N LEU A 84 -4.65 4.61 3.86
CA LEU A 84 -4.71 5.44 5.06
C LEU A 84 -6.13 5.45 5.67
N ALA A 85 -7.16 5.62 4.84
CA ALA A 85 -8.54 5.56 5.29
C ALA A 85 -8.86 4.21 5.95
N TYR A 86 -8.42 3.11 5.35
CA TYR A 86 -8.53 1.79 5.94
C TYR A 86 -7.78 1.68 7.28
N THR A 87 -6.52 2.13 7.36
CA THR A 87 -5.72 2.08 8.60
C THR A 87 -6.43 2.82 9.73
N ILE A 88 -6.99 4.00 9.47
CA ILE A 88 -7.76 4.75 10.46
C ILE A 88 -8.96 3.90 10.94
N VAL A 89 -9.74 3.35 10.02
CA VAL A 89 -10.91 2.50 10.36
C VAL A 89 -10.48 1.26 11.16
N ALA A 90 -9.43 0.56 10.73
CA ALA A 90 -8.92 -0.65 11.36
C ALA A 90 -8.48 -0.40 12.80
N VAL A 91 -7.77 0.70 13.07
CA VAL A 91 -7.31 1.06 14.42
C VAL A 91 -8.46 1.34 15.39
N TYR A 92 -9.61 1.80 14.91
CA TYR A 92 -10.82 2.00 15.74
C TYR A 92 -11.69 0.75 15.84
N MET A 93 -11.70 -0.09 14.81
CA MET A 93 -12.54 -1.30 14.75
C MET A 93 -11.92 -2.51 15.47
N PHE A 94 -10.58 -2.59 15.47
CA PHE A 94 -9.81 -3.71 16.00
C PHE A 94 -8.92 -3.22 17.17
N PRO A 95 -9.46 -3.09 18.40
CA PRO A 95 -8.71 -2.60 19.56
C PRO A 95 -7.45 -3.43 19.87
N GLU A 96 -7.49 -4.74 19.60
CA GLU A 96 -6.38 -5.68 19.77
C GLU A 96 -5.16 -5.34 18.90
N MET A 97 -5.34 -4.64 17.78
CA MET A 97 -4.21 -4.18 16.97
C MET A 97 -3.33 -3.17 17.72
N LYS A 98 -3.91 -2.36 18.62
CA LYS A 98 -3.16 -1.41 19.43
C LYS A 98 -2.33 -2.12 20.49
N GLU A 99 -2.93 -3.12 21.14
CA GLU A 99 -2.28 -3.90 22.19
C GLU A 99 -1.10 -4.70 21.62
N LYS A 100 -1.35 -5.53 20.60
CA LYS A 100 -0.29 -6.30 19.92
C LYS A 100 0.80 -5.38 19.32
N GLY A 101 0.41 -4.23 18.78
CA GLY A 101 1.36 -3.24 18.26
C GLY A 101 2.29 -2.67 19.33
N LEU A 102 1.79 -2.42 20.54
CA LEU A 102 2.59 -1.93 21.65
C LEU A 102 3.53 -3.03 22.21
N GLU A 103 3.05 -4.26 22.29
CA GLU A 103 3.86 -5.41 22.71
C GLU A 103 5.03 -5.66 21.74
N MET A 104 4.75 -5.67 20.43
CA MET A 104 5.79 -5.80 19.41
C MET A 104 6.81 -4.67 19.45
N ALA A 105 6.36 -3.43 19.70
CA ALA A 105 7.26 -2.28 19.83
C ALA A 105 8.17 -2.42 21.06
N ARG A 106 7.65 -2.92 22.19
CA ARG A 106 8.46 -3.20 23.39
C ARG A 106 9.48 -4.30 23.14
N ALA A 107 9.07 -5.42 22.54
CA ALA A 107 9.97 -6.52 22.20
C ALA A 107 11.12 -6.05 21.30
N GLN A 108 10.83 -5.22 20.28
CA GLN A 108 11.89 -4.65 19.42
C GLN A 108 12.82 -3.69 20.17
N MET A 109 12.32 -2.91 21.14
CA MET A 109 13.16 -2.05 21.97
C MET A 109 14.06 -2.84 22.92
N GLU A 110 13.57 -3.95 23.49
CA GLU A 110 14.37 -4.84 24.33
C GLU A 110 15.45 -5.56 23.53
N GLU A 111 15.13 -6.03 22.32
CA GLU A 111 16.11 -6.61 21.40
C GLU A 111 17.17 -5.59 20.97
N SER A 112 16.76 -4.34 20.70
CA SER A 112 17.68 -3.28 20.30
C SER A 112 18.54 -2.78 21.47
N GLY A 113 17.96 -2.66 22.67
CA GLY A 113 18.65 -2.20 23.89
C GLY A 113 19.67 -3.21 24.42
N ASN A 114 19.40 -4.52 24.30
CA ASN A 114 20.40 -5.56 24.59
C ASN A 114 21.57 -5.57 23.58
N SER A 115 21.40 -4.95 22.39
CA SER A 115 22.48 -4.84 21.40
C SER A 115 23.49 -3.73 21.72
N ASP A 116 23.10 -2.73 22.53
CA ASP A 116 23.99 -1.65 22.98
C ASP A 116 24.79 -2.03 24.24
N GLU A 117 24.39 -3.08 24.97
CA GLU A 117 25.07 -3.61 26.16
C GLU A 117 26.07 -4.76 25.85
N GLN A 118 26.20 -5.18 24.58
CA GLN A 118 27.19 -6.16 24.10
C GLN A 118 28.34 -5.50 23.34
#